data_AF-A0A2J7ZJE4-F1
#
_entry.id   AF-A0A2J7ZJE4-F1
#
_cell.length_a   1.000
_cell.length_b   1.000
_cell.length_c   1.000
_cell.angle_alpha   90.00
_cell.angle_beta   90.00
_cell.angle_gamma   90.00
#
_symmetry.space_group_name_H-M   'P 1'
#
loop_
_entity.id
_entity.type
_entity.pdbx_description
1 polymer ?
#
loop_
_entity_poly.entity_id
_entity_poly.type
_entity_poly.pdbx_seq_one_letter_code
_entity_poly.pdbx_strand_id
1 'polypeptide(L)'
;MAWCTEDGRTVSAPAYPSTLDCRTCGTDCWWTLSTEQLLPPGLQHLAPKLRKGEDTMDVWFDSGSSWAGVLQTTEGLQYPADLYLEGSDQHR
;
A
#
# COMPACT_ATOMS: atom_id res chain seq x y z
N MET A 1 -2.66 0.55 4.40
CA MET A 1 -1.75 0.63 5.57
C MET A 1 -1.74 2.05 6.09
N ALA A 2 -2.24 2.30 7.29
CA ALA A 2 -2.33 3.62 7.88
C ALA A 2 -1.67 3.65 9.27
N TRP A 3 -1.27 4.83 9.70
CA TRP A 3 -0.74 5.07 11.04
C TRP A 3 -1.84 5.64 11.92
N CYS A 4 -1.90 5.23 13.18
CA CYS A 4 -2.75 5.88 14.18
C CYS A 4 -1.87 6.49 15.28
N THR A 5 -2.20 7.71 15.68
CA THR A 5 -1.63 8.33 16.89
C THR A 5 -2.30 7.78 18.15
N GLU A 6 -1.69 7.98 19.32
CA GLU A 6 -2.21 7.51 20.61
C GLU A 6 -3.64 8.02 20.93
N ASP A 7 -4.04 9.17 20.39
CA ASP A 7 -5.38 9.75 20.51
C ASP A 7 -6.40 9.17 19.52
N GLY A 8 -6.03 8.12 18.77
CA GLY A 8 -6.92 7.40 17.85
C GLY A 8 -7.12 8.07 16.50
N ARG A 9 -6.38 9.15 16.19
CA ARG A 9 -6.46 9.80 14.88
C ARG A 9 -5.60 9.05 13.87
N THR A 10 -6.19 8.80 12.70
CA THR A 10 -5.45 8.26 11.56
C THR A 10 -4.63 9.38 10.92
N VAL A 11 -3.32 9.18 10.83
CA VAL A 11 -2.40 10.03 10.08
C VAL A 11 -2.12 9.36 8.75
N SER A 12 -2.34 10.10 7.66
CA SER A 12 -1.98 9.63 6.32
C SER A 12 -0.49 9.34 6.28
N ALA A 13 -0.11 8.14 5.84
CA ALA A 13 1.29 7.81 5.64
C ALA A 13 1.92 8.84 4.69
N PRO A 14 3.06 9.45 5.05
CA PRO A 14 3.82 10.22 4.09
C PRO A 14 4.24 9.28 2.96
N ALA A 15 4.39 9.82 1.75
CA ALA A 15 4.87 9.05 0.61
C ALA A 15 6.12 8.25 1.01
N TYR A 16 6.07 6.92 0.88
CA TYR A 16 7.15 6.06 1.31
C TYR A 16 8.42 6.42 0.51
N PRO A 17 9.55 6.74 1.19
CA PRO A 17 10.82 6.88 0.52
C PRO A 17 11.25 5.52 -0.02
N SER A 18 12.02 5.56 -1.09
CA SER A 18 12.59 4.41 -1.79
C SER A 18 13.46 3.46 -0.94
N THR A 19 13.67 3.77 0.35
CA THR A 19 14.51 3.00 1.27
C THR A 19 13.78 1.85 1.95
N LEU A 20 12.45 1.88 2.03
CA LEU A 20 11.65 0.74 2.46
C LEU A 20 11.06 0.08 1.22
N ASP A 21 11.86 -0.74 0.55
CA ASP A 21 11.42 -1.32 -0.70
C ASP A 21 10.52 -2.53 -0.46
N CYS A 22 9.23 -2.27 -0.23
CA CYS A 22 8.19 -3.30 -0.23
C CYS A 22 8.18 -4.13 -1.53
N ARG A 23 8.85 -3.69 -2.62
CA ARG A 23 9.02 -4.52 -3.82
C ARG A 23 9.97 -5.69 -3.58
N THR A 24 10.92 -5.58 -2.64
CA THR A 24 11.87 -6.67 -2.32
C THR A 24 11.35 -7.62 -1.25
N CYS A 25 10.74 -7.10 -0.19
CA CYS A 25 10.29 -7.88 0.97
C CYS A 25 8.77 -8.18 0.95
N GLY A 26 8.05 -7.70 -0.05
CA GLY A 26 6.59 -7.85 -0.16
C GLY A 26 5.83 -7.12 0.94
N THR A 27 4.56 -7.48 1.10
CA THR A 27 3.64 -6.94 2.11
C THR A 27 4.01 -7.36 3.54
N ASP A 28 4.79 -8.44 3.70
CA ASP A 28 5.18 -9.00 5.01
C ASP A 28 6.06 -8.04 5.84
N CYS A 29 6.70 -7.07 5.19
CA CYS A 29 7.48 -6.06 5.89
C CYS A 29 6.65 -5.24 6.89
N TRP A 30 5.36 -5.02 6.62
CA TRP A 30 4.48 -4.29 7.53
C TRP A 30 4.33 -5.00 8.87
N TRP A 31 4.29 -6.33 8.85
CA TRP A 31 4.08 -7.16 10.03
C TRP A 31 5.39 -7.44 10.77
N THR A 32 6.48 -7.63 10.04
CA THR A 32 7.77 -8.07 10.58
C THR A 32 8.65 -6.93 11.07
N LEU A 33 8.60 -5.76 10.45
CA LEU A 33 9.46 -4.62 10.79
C LEU A 33 8.88 -3.77 11.92
N SER A 34 9.77 -3.09 12.64
CA SER A 34 9.40 -2.11 13.66
C SER A 34 8.82 -0.84 13.03
N THR A 35 8.02 -0.08 13.80
CA THR A 35 7.49 1.23 13.36
C THR A 35 8.62 2.16 12.90
N GLU A 36 9.75 2.16 13.59
CA GLU A 36 10.92 2.99 13.22
C GLU A 36 11.53 2.57 11.88
N GLN A 37 11.66 1.26 11.63
CA GLN A 37 12.21 0.74 10.37
C GLN A 37 11.30 1.06 9.19
N LEU A 38 9.98 1.07 9.39
CA LEU A 38 8.99 1.38 8.35
C LEU A 38 8.92 2.88 8.00
N LEU A 39 9.42 3.75 8.88
CA LEU A 39 9.35 5.19 8.69
C LEU A 39 10.53 5.74 7.87
N PRO A 40 10.31 6.81 7.09
CA PRO A 40 11.38 7.55 6.46
C PRO A 40 12.43 8.02 7.48
N PRO A 41 13.73 8.10 7.14
CA PRO A 41 14.77 8.56 8.07
C PRO A 41 14.43 9.89 8.77
N GLY A 42 13.82 10.84 8.05
CA GLY A 42 13.42 12.14 8.62
C GLY A 42 12.26 12.08 9.62
N LEU A 43 11.54 10.96 9.71
CA LEU A 43 10.33 10.80 10.55
C LEU A 43 10.47 9.72 11.62
N GLN A 44 11.61 9.03 11.71
CA GLN A 44 11.85 7.99 12.72
C GLN A 44 11.62 8.47 14.16
N HIS A 45 11.91 9.75 14.44
CA HIS A 45 11.63 10.37 15.73
C HIS A 45 10.14 10.38 16.13
N LEU A 46 9.22 10.20 15.19
CA LEU A 46 7.79 10.07 15.45
C LEU A 46 7.37 8.63 15.81
N ALA A 47 8.23 7.63 15.60
CA ALA A 47 7.90 6.22 15.83
C ALA A 47 7.27 5.93 17.21
N PRO A 48 7.73 6.54 18.33
CA PRO A 48 7.13 6.29 19.64
C PRO A 48 5.68 6.78 19.77
N LYS A 49 5.23 7.70 18.89
CA LYS A 49 3.89 8.29 18.90
C LYS A 49 2.95 7.65 17.88
N LEU A 50 3.44 6.69 17.10
CA LEU A 50 2.72 6.08 15.99
C LEU A 50 2.52 4.58 16.24
N ARG A 51 1.30 4.12 15.98
CA ARG A 51 0.94 2.71 15.97
C ARG A 51 0.62 2.26 14.54
N LYS A 52 1.10 1.07 14.18
CA LYS A 52 0.74 0.40 12.92
C LYS A 52 -0.75 0.06 12.95
N GLY A 53 -1.47 0.40 11.89
CA GLY A 53 -2.80 -0.17 11.67
C GLY A 53 -2.70 -1.67 11.39
N GLU A 54 -3.62 -2.43 11.97
CA GLU A 54 -3.71 -3.89 11.78
C GLU A 54 -4.79 -4.28 10.76
N ASP A 55 -5.56 -3.30 10.28
CA ASP A 55 -6.55 -3.53 9.23
C ASP A 55 -5.88 -3.81 7.88
N THR A 56 -6.43 -4.77 7.15
CA THR A 56 -6.01 -5.12 5.80
C THR A 56 -6.86 -4.38 4.76
N MET A 57 -6.32 -4.28 3.56
CA MET A 57 -7.08 -3.74 2.44
C MET A 57 -8.08 -4.79 1.92
N ASP A 58 -9.22 -4.31 1.42
CA ASP A 58 -10.23 -5.17 0.83
C ASP A 58 -9.75 -5.71 -0.53
N VAL A 59 -10.11 -6.95 -0.84
CA VAL A 59 -9.67 -7.66 -2.06
C VAL A 59 -10.13 -6.98 -3.35
N TRP A 60 -11.23 -6.22 -3.32
CA TRP A 60 -11.72 -5.45 -4.47
C TRP A 60 -10.81 -4.27 -4.78
N PHE A 61 -10.11 -3.73 -3.78
CA PHE A 61 -9.10 -2.71 -4.05
C PHE A 61 -7.90 -3.33 -4.76
N ASP A 62 -7.44 -4.51 -4.33
CA ASP A 62 -6.32 -5.20 -4.97
C ASP A 62 -6.63 -5.48 -6.45
N SER A 63 -7.80 -6.07 -6.75
CA SER A 63 -8.21 -6.34 -8.13
C SER A 63 -8.49 -5.06 -8.94
N GLY A 64 -9.13 -4.06 -8.32
CA GLY A 64 -9.41 -2.76 -8.94
C GLY A 64 -8.17 -1.91 -9.23
N SER A 65 -7.03 -2.22 -8.60
CA SER A 65 -5.73 -1.54 -8.83
C SER A 65 -4.85 -2.22 -9.88
N SER A 66 -5.29 -3.35 -10.46
CA SER A 66 -4.55 -4.11 -11.47
C SER A 66 -4.14 -3.30 -12.71
N TRP A 67 -4.93 -2.31 -13.12
CA TRP A 67 -4.59 -1.44 -14.25
C TRP A 67 -3.29 -0.65 -14.00
N ALA A 68 -3.05 -0.21 -12.77
CA ALA A 68 -1.83 0.51 -12.39
C ALA A 68 -0.69 -0.48 -12.12
N GLY A 69 -0.99 -1.61 -11.47
CA GLY A 69 0.01 -2.61 -11.11
C GLY A 69 0.54 -3.43 -12.29
N VAL A 70 -0.25 -3.62 -13.34
CA VAL A 70 0.06 -4.51 -14.48
C VAL A 70 0.20 -3.72 -15.78
N LEU A 71 -0.82 -2.97 -16.22
CA LEU A 71 -0.80 -2.34 -17.55
C LEU A 71 0.25 -1.25 -17.67
N GLN A 72 0.58 -0.55 -16.57
CA GLN A 72 1.60 0.51 -16.58
C GLN A 72 3.03 -0.01 -16.36
N THR A 73 3.20 -1.25 -15.89
CA THR A 73 4.49 -1.81 -15.50
C THR A 73 4.98 -2.91 -16.43
N THR A 74 4.08 -3.54 -17.18
CA THR A 74 4.37 -4.67 -18.06
C THR A 74 4.66 -4.18 -19.47
N GLU A 75 5.82 -4.56 -20.01
CA GLU A 75 6.20 -4.23 -21.39
C GLU A 75 5.19 -4.79 -22.39
N GLY A 76 4.77 -3.96 -23.35
CA GLY A 76 3.80 -4.34 -24.39
C GLY A 76 2.32 -4.19 -23.98
N LEU A 77 2.03 -3.85 -22.72
CA LEU A 77 0.68 -3.45 -22.29
C LEU A 77 0.59 -1.94 -22.18
N GLN A 78 -0.63 -1.40 -22.37
CA GLN A 78 -0.88 0.03 -22.28
C GLN A 78 -2.18 0.30 -21.51
N TYR A 79 -2.19 1.43 -20.82
CA TYR A 79 -3.38 1.98 -20.18
C TYR A 79 -3.92 3.14 -21.02
N PRO A 80 -5.26 3.24 -21.22
CA PRO A 80 -6.28 2.29 -20.78
C PRO A 80 -6.29 1.01 -21.62
N ALA A 81 -6.73 -0.11 -21.04
CA ALA A 81 -6.98 -1.33 -21.81
C ALA A 81 -8.18 -1.12 -22.75
N ASP A 82 -8.11 -1.73 -23.94
CA ASP A 82 -9.17 -1.63 -24.94
C ASP A 82 -10.47 -2.34 -24.53
N LEU A 83 -10.36 -3.43 -23.76
CA LEU A 83 -11.48 -4.28 -23.38
C LEU A 83 -11.22 -4.99 -22.04
N TYR A 84 -12.26 -5.04 -21.19
CA TYR A 84 -12.33 -5.91 -20.02
C TYR A 84 -13.44 -6.96 -20.23
N LEU A 85 -13.14 -8.23 -19.97
CA LEU A 85 -14.08 -9.34 -20.08
C LEU A 85 -14.15 -10.05 -18.74
N GLU A 86 -15.27 -9.87 -18.04
CA GLU A 86 -15.49 -10.38 -16.69
C GLU A 86 -16.90 -10.96 -16.55
N GLY A 87 -17.15 -11.69 -15.45
CA GLY A 87 -18.48 -12.15 -15.09
C GLY A 87 -19.45 -10.99 -14.78
N SER A 88 -20.75 -11.21 -14.96
CA SER A 88 -21.77 -10.17 -14.70
C SER A 88 -21.85 -9.73 -13.24
N ASP A 89 -21.35 -10.55 -12.31
CA ASP A 89 -21.25 -10.26 -10.89
C ASP A 89 -20.28 -9.13 -10.55
N GLN A 90 -19.37 -8.77 -11.47
CA GLN A 90 -18.36 -7.73 -11.28
C GLN A 90 -18.89 -6.29 -11.50
N HIS A 91 -20.17 -6.10 -11.79
CA HIS A 91 -20.77 -4.79 -12.06
C HIS A 91 -21.05 -3.93 -10.81
N ARG A 92 -20.70 -4.39 -9.61
CA ARG A 92 -21.22 -3.83 -8.35
C ARG A 92 -20.30 -2.80 -7.70
#